data_AF-A0AAW1T729-F1
#
_entry.id   AF-A0AAW1T729-F1
#
_cell.length_a   1.000
_cell.length_b   1.000
_cell.length_c   1.000
_cell.angle_alpha   90.00
_cell.angle_beta   90.00
_cell.angle_gamma   90.00
#
_symmetry.space_group_name_H-M   'P 1'
#
loop_
_entity.id
_entity.type
_entity.pdbx_description
1 polymer ?
#
loop_
_entity_poly.entity_id
_entity_poly.type
_entity_poly.pdbx_seq_one_letter_code
_entity_poly.pdbx_strand_id
1 'polypeptide(L)'
;MAKMEGPPVMVNACTGKMGNAVAEAVVRAGLQLVPFSFTGESEAVAIGNMGISGIPVELVPQATRQKAMEDVVQDYPGLIIVDYTLPQAVNDNASFYSSNQSALCHGHHWRRQRPAPG
;
A
#
# COMPACT_ATOMS: atom_id res chain seq x y z
N MET A 1 16.52 8.30 16.86
CA MET A 1 15.53 8.75 15.85
C MET A 1 14.16 8.53 16.43
N ALA A 2 13.29 9.55 16.44
CA ALA A 2 11.99 9.46 17.08
C ALA A 2 11.15 8.35 16.45
N LYS A 3 10.58 7.49 17.28
CA LYS A 3 9.64 6.44 16.89
C LYS A 3 8.41 7.13 16.30
N MET A 4 8.14 6.96 15.01
CA MET A 4 6.87 7.42 14.40
C MET A 4 5.73 6.64 15.06
N GLU A 5 4.83 7.33 15.77
CA GLU A 5 3.78 6.71 16.59
C GLU A 5 2.53 6.34 15.79
N GLY A 6 2.69 5.82 14.57
CA GLY A 6 1.60 5.41 13.71
C GLY A 6 1.92 4.16 12.90
N PRO A 7 0.90 3.43 12.41
CA PRO A 7 1.12 2.25 11.59
C PRO A 7 1.84 2.61 10.29
N PRO A 8 2.70 1.72 9.75
CA PRO A 8 3.25 1.90 8.42
C PRO A 8 2.12 1.86 7.38
N VAL A 9 2.19 2.76 6.40
CA VAL A 9 1.16 2.93 5.37
C VAL A 9 1.76 2.68 3.99
N MET A 10 1.20 1.70 3.27
CA MET A 10 1.48 1.45 1.86
C MET A 10 0.35 2.04 1.02
N VAL A 11 0.68 2.82 -0.02
CA VAL A 11 -0.31 3.44 -0.90
C VAL A 11 -0.17 2.87 -2.30
N ASN A 12 -1.18 2.12 -2.75
CA ASN A 12 -1.20 1.48 -4.06
C ASN A 12 -1.81 2.40 -5.13
N ALA A 13 -1.37 2.19 -6.38
CA ALA A 13 -1.62 3.10 -7.50
C ALA A 13 -1.11 4.54 -7.25
N CYS A 14 0.06 4.69 -6.62
CA CYS A 14 0.65 6.01 -6.34
C CYS A 14 1.05 6.82 -7.59
N THR A 15 1.02 6.19 -8.77
CA THR A 15 1.19 6.86 -10.07
C THR A 15 -0.04 7.68 -10.49
N GLY A 16 -1.21 7.39 -9.92
CA GLY A 16 -2.41 8.19 -10.10
C GLY A 16 -2.39 9.44 -9.21
N LYS A 17 -3.05 10.51 -9.65
CA LYS A 17 -3.13 11.79 -8.91
C LYS A 17 -3.58 11.62 -7.45
N MET A 18 -4.57 10.75 -7.22
CA MET A 18 -5.11 10.53 -5.87
C MET A 18 -4.15 9.72 -5.00
N GLY A 19 -3.62 8.61 -5.53
CA GLY A 19 -2.64 7.79 -4.80
C GLY A 19 -1.39 8.60 -4.45
N ASN A 20 -0.89 9.42 -5.38
CA ASN A 20 0.23 10.32 -5.14
C ASN A 20 -0.06 11.33 -4.01
N ALA A 21 -1.17 12.06 -4.11
CA ALA A 21 -1.55 13.07 -3.11
C ALA A 21 -1.74 12.48 -1.70
N VAL A 22 -2.24 11.24 -1.62
CA VAL A 22 -2.41 10.52 -0.36
C VAL A 22 -1.06 10.07 0.19
N ALA A 23 -0.17 9.53 -0.64
CA ALA A 23 1.16 9.15 -0.21
C ALA A 23 1.95 10.37 0.30
N GLU A 24 1.83 11.54 -0.35
CA GLU A 24 2.39 12.76 0.20
C GLU A 24 1.73 13.18 1.52
N ALA A 25 0.41 13.00 1.65
CA ALA A 25 -0.31 13.33 2.89
C ALA A 25 0.12 12.45 4.06
N VAL A 26 0.40 11.15 3.81
CA VAL A 26 0.99 10.24 4.81
C VAL A 26 2.30 10.80 5.33
N VAL A 27 3.20 11.22 4.43
CA VAL A 27 4.49 11.81 4.82
C VAL A 27 4.29 13.13 5.58
N ARG A 28 3.41 14.02 5.09
CA ARG A 28 3.09 15.29 5.78
C ARG A 28 2.47 15.08 7.16
N ALA A 29 1.71 14.01 7.35
CA ALA A 29 1.11 13.64 8.63
C ALA A 29 2.13 13.01 9.62
N GLY A 30 3.37 12.81 9.21
CA GLY A 30 4.41 12.18 10.03
C GLY A 30 4.23 10.67 10.20
N LEU A 31 3.49 10.03 9.28
CA LEU A 31 3.36 8.57 9.22
C LEU A 31 4.45 7.96 8.34
N GLN A 32 4.78 6.70 8.59
CA GLN A 32 5.76 5.96 7.81
C GLN A 32 5.15 5.55 6.47
N LEU A 33 5.61 6.14 5.37
CA LEU A 33 5.31 5.66 4.03
C LEU A 33 6.18 4.43 3.72
N VAL A 34 5.54 3.31 3.39
CA VAL A 34 6.22 2.08 2.92
C VAL A 34 6.71 2.32 1.48
N PRO A 35 7.97 2.00 1.15
CA PRO A 35 8.58 2.34 -0.14
C PRO A 35 8.19 1.37 -1.27
N PHE A 36 6.93 0.92 -1.29
CA PHE A 36 6.37 0.04 -2.32
C PHE A 36 4.98 0.52 -2.72
N SER A 37 4.63 0.37 -3.99
CA SER A 37 3.27 0.57 -4.49
C SER A 37 2.95 -0.46 -5.57
N PHE A 38 1.87 -1.21 -5.39
CA PHE A 38 1.38 -2.09 -6.45
C PHE A 38 0.76 -1.28 -7.58
N THR A 39 1.09 -1.67 -8.81
CA THR A 39 0.53 -1.10 -10.04
C THR A 39 -0.41 -2.10 -10.70
N GLY A 40 -1.35 -1.60 -11.50
CA GLY A 40 -2.19 -2.44 -12.36
C GLY A 40 -1.39 -3.04 -13.54
N GLU A 41 -2.09 -3.82 -14.37
CA GLU A 41 -1.51 -4.58 -15.50
C GLU A 41 -0.94 -3.73 -16.65
N SER A 42 -1.11 -2.40 -16.63
CA SER A 42 -0.58 -1.55 -17.69
C SER A 42 0.95 -1.45 -17.60
N GLU A 43 1.64 -2.14 -18.51
CA GLU A 43 3.11 -2.24 -18.57
C GLU A 43 3.83 -0.88 -18.60
N ALA A 44 3.16 0.17 -19.09
CA ALA A 44 3.71 1.53 -19.17
C ALA A 44 3.98 2.19 -17.80
N VAL A 45 3.46 1.60 -16.71
CA VAL A 45 3.48 2.19 -15.35
C VAL A 45 4.27 1.32 -14.36
N ALA A 46 4.68 0.12 -14.75
CA ALA A 46 4.99 -0.95 -13.80
C ALA A 46 6.48 -1.13 -13.46
N ILE A 47 7.40 -0.34 -14.02
CA ILE A 47 8.84 -0.55 -13.82
C ILE A 47 9.53 0.77 -13.50
N GLY A 48 10.00 0.91 -12.27
CA GLY A 48 10.84 2.02 -11.83
C GLY A 48 10.55 2.48 -10.40
N ASN A 49 11.24 3.56 -10.01
CA ASN A 49 11.03 4.23 -8.73
C ASN A 49 10.34 5.57 -8.95
N MET A 50 9.40 5.92 -8.07
CA MET A 50 8.77 7.23 -8.00
C MET A 50 9.20 7.94 -6.72
N GLY A 51 9.58 9.21 -6.82
CA GLY A 51 9.87 10.03 -5.64
C GLY A 51 8.59 10.58 -5.03
N ILE A 52 8.30 10.25 -3.77
CA ILE A 52 7.20 10.83 -3.00
C ILE A 52 7.79 11.56 -1.80
N SER A 53 7.73 12.89 -1.79
CA SER A 53 8.32 13.72 -0.74
C SER A 53 9.80 13.38 -0.45
N GLY A 54 10.57 13.01 -1.48
CA GLY A 54 11.97 12.59 -1.37
C GLY A 54 12.20 11.11 -1.01
N ILE A 55 11.14 10.33 -0.79
CA ILE A 55 11.21 8.89 -0.53
C ILE A 55 11.11 8.14 -1.88
N PRO A 56 12.08 7.29 -2.24
CA PRO A 56 11.95 6.43 -3.42
C PRO A 56 10.94 5.32 -3.13
N VAL A 57 9.88 5.25 -3.94
CA VAL A 57 8.83 4.23 -3.87
C VAL A 57 8.97 3.32 -5.09
N GLU A 58 9.17 2.03 -4.86
CA GLU A 58 9.24 1.02 -5.91
C GLU A 58 7.84 0.72 -6.46
N LEU A 59 7.70 0.79 -7.78
CA LEU A 59 6.48 0.40 -8.49
C LEU A 59 6.56 -1.10 -8.77
N VAL A 60 5.65 -1.86 -8.16
CA VAL A 60 5.66 -3.32 -8.22
C VAL A 60 4.53 -3.82 -9.13
N PRO A 61 4.87 -4.52 -10.24
CA PRO A 61 3.87 -5.14 -11.11
C PRO A 61 3.01 -6.20 -10.40
N GLN A 62 1.81 -6.42 -10.92
CA GLN A 62 0.92 -7.49 -10.46
C GLN A 62 1.56 -8.89 -10.53
N ALA A 63 2.47 -9.13 -11.48
CA ALA A 63 3.17 -10.41 -11.60
C ALA A 63 4.09 -10.74 -10.41
N THR A 64 4.65 -9.71 -9.75
CA THR A 64 5.61 -9.87 -8.64
C THR A 64 5.06 -9.40 -7.29
N ARG A 65 3.83 -8.89 -7.25
CA ARG A 65 3.21 -8.34 -6.03
C ARG A 65 3.13 -9.30 -4.85
N GLN A 66 2.99 -10.60 -5.08
CA GLN A 66 2.92 -11.59 -3.99
C GLN A 66 4.23 -11.66 -3.21
N LYS A 67 5.35 -11.80 -3.92
CA LYS A 67 6.68 -11.81 -3.30
C LYS A 67 6.94 -10.51 -2.54
N ALA A 68 6.66 -9.37 -3.17
CA ALA A 68 6.82 -8.07 -2.51
C ALA A 68 5.91 -7.92 -1.28
N MET A 69 4.71 -8.49 -1.29
CA MET A 69 3.81 -8.47 -0.13
C MET A 69 4.38 -9.27 1.04
N GLU A 70 4.99 -10.43 0.79
CA GLU A 70 5.64 -11.24 1.82
C GLU A 70 6.76 -10.46 2.52
N ASP A 71 7.61 -9.81 1.75
CA ASP A 71 8.69 -8.95 2.26
C ASP A 71 8.10 -7.78 3.07
N VAL A 72 7.08 -7.10 2.54
CA VAL A 72 6.45 -5.94 3.18
C VAL A 72 5.76 -6.30 4.49
N VAL A 73 4.99 -7.40 4.55
CA VAL A 73 4.29 -7.79 5.79
C VAL A 73 5.30 -8.22 6.87
N GLN A 74 6.42 -8.80 6.48
CA GLN A 74 7.50 -9.16 7.42
C GLN A 74 8.19 -7.91 7.99
N ASP A 75 8.51 -6.94 7.13
CA ASP A 75 9.30 -5.76 7.52
C ASP A 75 8.46 -4.65 8.18
N TYR A 76 7.16 -4.62 7.91
CA TYR A 76 6.24 -3.56 8.36
C TYR A 76 5.04 -4.15 9.14
N PRO A 77 5.24 -4.66 10.37
CA PRO A 77 4.16 -5.19 11.18
C PRO A 77 3.10 -4.12 11.49
N GLY A 78 1.83 -4.48 11.37
CA GLY A 78 0.71 -3.54 11.55
C GLY A 78 0.43 -2.66 10.32
N LEU A 79 0.94 -3.07 9.15
CA LEU A 79 0.71 -2.44 7.84
C LEU A 79 -0.76 -2.07 7.61
N ILE A 80 -0.95 -0.82 7.17
CA ILE A 80 -2.20 -0.35 6.56
C ILE A 80 -1.98 -0.13 5.07
N ILE A 81 -2.81 -0.74 4.25
CA ILE A 81 -2.83 -0.51 2.80
C ILE A 81 -3.91 0.48 2.46
N VAL A 82 -3.58 1.51 1.68
CA VAL A 82 -4.53 2.44 1.07
C VAL A 82 -4.53 2.19 -0.42
N ASP A 83 -5.68 1.84 -0.98
CA ASP A 83 -5.79 1.45 -2.38
C ASP A 83 -6.73 2.40 -3.15
N TYR A 84 -6.14 3.11 -4.12
CA TYR A 84 -6.82 3.99 -5.08
C TYR A 84 -6.70 3.48 -6.52
N THR A 85 -6.94 2.18 -6.71
CA THR A 85 -6.96 1.54 -8.03
C THR A 85 -8.29 1.75 -8.76
N LEU A 86 -8.36 1.23 -10.00
CA LEU A 86 -9.55 1.28 -10.83
C LEU A 86 -10.66 0.37 -10.28
N PRO A 87 -11.95 0.69 -10.50
CA PRO A 87 -13.06 -0.15 -10.03
C PRO A 87 -12.98 -1.61 -10.47
N GLN A 88 -12.36 -1.90 -11.62
CA GLN A 88 -12.21 -3.27 -12.12
C GLN A 88 -11.23 -4.11 -11.29
N ALA A 89 -10.26 -3.48 -10.61
CA ALA A 89 -9.24 -4.16 -9.81
C ALA A 89 -9.61 -4.29 -8.31
N VAL A 90 -10.69 -3.63 -7.88
CA VAL A 90 -11.05 -3.46 -6.46
C VAL A 90 -11.26 -4.79 -5.73
N ASN A 91 -11.96 -5.74 -6.36
CA ASN A 91 -12.32 -7.02 -5.75
C ASN A 91 -11.11 -7.97 -5.67
N ASP A 92 -10.32 -8.00 -6.75
CA ASP A 92 -9.09 -8.79 -6.83
C ASP A 92 -8.08 -8.33 -5.80
N ASN A 93 -7.93 -7.02 -5.64
CA ASN A 93 -7.06 -6.40 -4.65
C ASN A 93 -7.55 -6.68 -3.22
N ALA A 94 -8.84 -6.48 -2.94
CA ALA A 94 -9.41 -6.77 -1.63
C ALA A 94 -9.21 -8.24 -1.22
N SER A 95 -9.37 -9.17 -2.17
CA SER A 95 -9.13 -10.59 -1.95
C SER A 95 -7.65 -10.86 -1.68
N PHE A 96 -6.76 -10.29 -2.49
CA PHE A 96 -5.31 -10.39 -2.33
C PHE A 96 -4.82 -9.90 -0.96
N TYR A 97 -5.29 -8.73 -0.51
CA TYR A 97 -4.90 -8.17 0.79
C TYR A 97 -5.43 -9.00 1.97
N SER A 98 -6.64 -9.55 1.84
CA SER A 98 -7.25 -10.40 2.85
C SER A 98 -6.50 -11.71 3.02
N SER A 99 -6.08 -12.33 1.91
CA SER A 99 -5.28 -13.56 1.92
C SER A 99 -3.89 -13.37 2.54
N ASN A 100 -3.33 -12.16 2.46
CA ASN A 100 -2.01 -11.83 3.02
C ASN A 100 -2.09 -11.20 4.44
N GLN A 101 -3.26 -11.30 5.12
CA GLN A 101 -3.45 -10.85 6.50
C GLN A 101 -3.11 -9.37 6.77
N SER A 102 -3.16 -8.53 5.73
CA SER A 102 -2.90 -7.09 5.82
C SER A 102 -4.19 -6.31 6.13
N ALA A 103 -4.08 -5.23 6.91
CA ALA A 103 -5.24 -4.35 7.15
C ALA A 103 -5.45 -3.41 5.96
N LEU A 104 -6.65 -3.39 5.39
CA LEU A 104 -7.01 -2.61 4.20
C LEU A 104 -7.90 -1.40 4.53
N CYS A 105 -7.51 -0.22 4.04
CA CYS A 105 -8.30 0.99 3.95
C CYS A 105 -8.69 1.23 2.48
N HIS A 106 -9.95 0.95 2.11
CA HIS A 106 -10.52 1.51 0.89
C HIS A 106 -11.19 2.85 1.21
N GLY A 107 -11.16 3.79 0.26
CA GLY A 107 -11.77 5.13 0.38
C GLY A 107 -13.28 5.17 0.70
N HIS A 108 -13.94 4.02 0.93
CA HIS A 108 -15.34 3.93 1.33
C HIS A 108 -15.63 3.09 2.60
N HIS A 109 -14.70 2.30 3.16
CA HIS A 109 -14.96 1.54 4.40
C HIS A 109 -13.68 0.95 5.01
N TRP A 110 -13.57 0.96 6.35
CA TRP A 110 -12.48 0.34 7.10
C TRP A 110 -12.96 -0.93 7.83
N ARG A 111 -12.29 -2.07 7.61
CA ARG A 111 -12.58 -3.34 8.28
C ARG A 111 -11.37 -3.76 9.14
N ARG A 112 -11.50 -3.75 10.47
CA ARG A 112 -10.56 -4.47 11.36
C ARG A 112 -10.82 -5.97 11.25
N GLN A 113 -9.82 -6.74 10.83
CA GLN A 113 -9.74 -8.14 11.22
C GLN A 113 -9.08 -8.17 12.61
N ARG A 114 -9.88 -8.38 13.67
CA ARG A 114 -9.33 -8.83 14.96
C ARG A 114 -9.22 -10.35 14.89
N PRO A 115 -8.13 -10.97 15.39
CA PRO A 115 -8.18 -12.40 15.67
C PRO A 115 -9.29 -12.67 16.69
N ALA A 116 -10.03 -13.76 16.51
CA ALA A 116 -10.95 -14.24 17.54
C ALA A 116 -10.12 -14.60 18.80
N PRO A 117 -10.58 -14.25 20.02
CA PRO A 117 -9.96 -14.75 21.23
C PRO A 117 -10.13 -16.29 21.27
N GLY A 118 -9.06 -16.97 21.68
CA GLY A 118 -8.89 -18.43 21.61
C GLY A 118 -9.81 -19.25 22.50
#